data_AF-A0A970WDF4-F1
#
_entry.id   AF-A0A970WDF4-F1
#
_cell.length_a   1.000
_cell.length_b   1.000
_cell.length_c   1.000
_cell.angle_alpha   90.00
_cell.angle_beta   90.00
_cell.angle_gamma   90.00
#
_symmetry.space_group_name_H-M   'P 1'
#
loop_
_entity.id
_entity.type
_entity.pdbx_description
1 polymer ?
#
loop_
_entity_poly.entity_id
_entity_poly.type
_entity_poly.pdbx_seq_one_letter_code
_entity_poly.pdbx_strand_id
1 'polypeptide(L)' 'MQEGKKQMINTVSGDRTKIEALEKLMKFVLGSEMLTEYSDEIFLSYVEGIIVLSRVKIVFELKCGLKLKERLVG' A
#
# COMPACT_ATOMS: atom_id res chain seq x y z
N MET A 1 -30.57 11.98 9.99
CA MET A 1 -30.34 11.59 8.58
C MET A 1 -28.93 11.94 8.04
N GLN A 2 -28.00 12.48 8.84
CA GLN A 2 -26.67 12.91 8.32
C GLN A 2 -25.55 11.85 8.44
N GLU A 3 -25.65 10.89 9.37
CA GLU A 3 -24.56 9.93 9.63
C GLU A 3 -24.33 8.92 8.48
N GLY A 4 -25.41 8.45 7.84
CA GLY A 4 -25.32 7.46 6.76
C GLY A 4 -24.64 8.00 5.49
N LYS A 5 -24.76 9.30 5.21
CA LYS A 5 -24.11 9.93 4.04
C LYS A 5 -22.59 10.03 4.23
N LYS A 6 -22.11 10.34 5.44
CA LYS A 6 -20.67 10.47 5.74
C LYS A 6 -19.95 9.13 5.61
N GLN A 7 -20.55 8.05 6.09
CA GLN A 7 -19.99 6.71 5.96
C GLN A 7 -19.91 6.26 4.49
N MET A 8 -20.97 6.49 3.71
CA MET A 8 -20.96 6.21 2.27
C MET A 8 -19.88 6.99 1.51
N ILE A 9 -19.73 8.29 1.79
CA ILE A 9 -18.69 9.13 1.16
C ILE A 9 -17.30 8.62 1.50
N ASN A 10 -17.05 8.22 2.75
CA ASN A 10 -15.76 7.68 3.18
C ASN A 10 -15.42 6.36 2.50
N THR A 11 -16.38 5.45 2.36
CA THR A 11 -16.18 4.16 1.67
C THR A 11 -15.89 4.36 0.19
N VAL A 12 -16.73 5.13 -0.51
CA VAL A 12 -16.55 5.41 -1.94
C VAL A 12 -15.27 6.20 -2.22
N SER A 13 -14.94 7.18 -1.37
CA SER A 13 -13.69 7.94 -1.47
C SER A 13 -12.48 7.04 -1.20
N GLY A 14 -12.57 6.15 -0.20
CA GLY A 14 -11.53 5.17 0.10
C GLY A 14 -11.26 4.24 -1.08
N ASP A 15 -12.30 3.76 -1.74
CA ASP A 15 -12.15 2.89 -2.92
C ASP A 15 -11.50 3.63 -4.10
N ARG A 16 -11.88 4.88 -4.36
CA ARG A 16 -11.24 5.70 -5.40
C ARG A 16 -9.77 5.97 -5.11
N THR A 17 -9.42 6.35 -3.89
CA THR A 17 -8.01 6.60 -3.50
C THR A 17 -7.14 5.36 -3.64
N LYS A 18 -7.68 4.17 -3.31
CA LYS A 18 -6.98 2.90 -3.48
C LYS A 18 -6.78 2.53 -4.95
N ILE A 19 -7.76 2.80 -5.81
CA ILE A 19 -7.65 2.59 -7.27
C ILE A 19 -6.55 3.48 -7.84
N GLU A 20 -6.52 4.77 -7.50
CA GLU A 20 -5.48 5.70 -7.95
C GLU A 20 -4.09 5.26 -7.47
N ALA A 21 -3.97 4.80 -6.22
CA ALA A 21 -2.73 4.25 -5.68
C ALA A 21 -2.31 2.95 -6.40
N LEU A 22 -3.26 2.09 -6.78
CA LEU A 22 -2.99 0.86 -7.54
C LEU A 22 -2.47 1.18 -8.95
N GLU A 23 -3.11 2.11 -9.65
CA GLU A 23 -2.66 2.56 -10.98
C GLU A 23 -1.25 3.14 -10.93
N LYS A 24 -0.93 3.95 -9.90
CA LYS A 24 0.41 4.49 -9.69
C LYS A 24 1.44 3.37 -9.48
N LEU A 25 1.10 2.36 -8.68
CA LEU A 25 1.96 1.20 -8.42
C LEU A 25 2.20 0.39 -9.70
N MET A 26 1.13 0.11 -10.47
CA MET A 26 1.24 -0.63 -11.74
C MET A 26 2.11 0.09 -12.75
N LYS A 27 1.93 1.41 -12.94
CA LYS A 27 2.75 2.21 -13.84
C LYS A 27 4.23 2.17 -13.48
N PHE A 28 4.53 2.21 -12.18
CA PHE A 28 5.89 2.09 -11.69
C PHE A 28 6.48 0.71 -11.99
N VAL A 29 5.83 -0.37 -11.55
CA VAL A 29 6.33 -1.75 -11.72
C VAL A 29 6.51 -2.12 -13.20
N LEU A 30 5.63 -1.65 -14.09
CA LEU A 30 5.74 -1.91 -15.53
C LEU A 30 6.83 -1.09 -16.22
N GLY A 31 7.23 0.04 -15.64
CA GLY A 31 8.23 0.95 -16.21
C GLY A 31 9.61 0.86 -15.55
N SER A 32 9.73 0.20 -14.40
CA SER A 32 10.97 0.04 -13.65
C SER A 32 11.59 -1.33 -13.87
N GLU A 33 12.92 -1.39 -13.91
CA GLU A 33 13.63 -2.65 -13.70
C GLU A 33 13.51 -3.11 -12.23
N MET A 34 13.92 -4.35 -11.97
CA MET A 34 13.91 -4.89 -10.61
C MET A 34 14.76 -4.01 -9.70
N LEU A 35 14.16 -3.51 -8.62
CA LEU A 35 14.88 -2.71 -7.63
C LEU A 35 15.90 -3.58 -6.90
N THR A 36 17.17 -3.20 -6.97
CA THR A 36 18.28 -3.89 -6.31
C THR A 36 18.71 -3.20 -5.02
N GLU A 37 18.25 -1.97 -4.81
CA GLU A 37 18.59 -1.14 -3.65
C GLU A 37 17.34 -0.51 -3.03
N TYR A 38 17.46 -0.14 -1.76
CA TYR A 38 16.41 0.55 -1.03
C TYR A 38 16.37 2.04 -1.39
N SER A 39 15.16 2.57 -1.53
CA SER A 39 14.90 4.00 -1.71
C SER A 39 13.76 4.45 -0.81
N ASP A 40 14.04 5.42 0.06
CA ASP A 40 13.04 6.05 0.93
C ASP A 40 11.88 6.63 0.11
N GLU A 41 12.18 7.27 -1.03
CA GLU A 41 11.18 7.93 -1.87
C GLU A 41 10.18 6.92 -2.45
N ILE A 42 10.69 5.80 -2.96
CA ILE A 42 9.86 4.71 -3.50
C ILE A 42 9.05 4.09 -2.37
N PHE A 43 9.70 3.79 -1.24
CA PHE A 43 9.03 3.18 -0.09
C PHE A 43 7.86 4.04 0.40
N LEU A 44 8.12 5.33 0.68
CA LEU A 44 7.11 6.28 1.14
C LEU A 44 6.02 6.56 0.09
N SER A 45 6.31 6.34 -1.20
CA SER A 45 5.33 6.51 -2.27
C SER A 45 4.27 5.42 -2.32
N TYR A 46 4.60 4.19 -1.90
CA TYR A 46 3.74 3.01 -2.11
C TYR A 46 3.32 2.29 -0.83
N VAL A 47 4.08 2.41 0.26
CA VAL A 47 3.81 1.75 1.54
C VAL A 47 3.04 2.69 2.46
N GLU A 48 1.95 2.20 3.03
CA GLU A 48 1.15 2.87 4.08
C GLU A 48 1.70 2.55 5.47
N GLY A 49 2.09 1.30 5.69
CA GLY A 49 2.62 0.86 6.97
C GLY A 49 3.20 -0.55 6.94
N ILE A 50 3.77 -0.97 8.06
CA ILE A 50 4.27 -2.32 8.28
C ILE A 50 3.65 -2.87 9.55
N ILE A 51 3.09 -4.08 9.46
CA ILE A 51 2.66 -4.87 10.62
C ILE A 51 3.75 -5.90 10.94
N VAL A 52 4.29 -5.83 12.16
CA VAL A 52 5.23 -6.84 12.66
C VAL A 52 4.45 -7.99 13.28
N LEU A 53 4.44 -9.15 12.62
CA LEU A 53 3.78 -10.36 13.13
C LEU A 53 4.68 -11.16 14.08
N SER A 54 5.99 -11.17 13.81
CA SER A 54 7.02 -11.78 14.65
C SER A 54 8.38 -11.22 14.27
N ARG A 55 9.43 -11.60 15.01
CA ARG A 55 10.82 -11.20 14.69
C ARG A 55 11.26 -11.49 13.26
N VAL A 56 10.65 -12.48 12.59
CA VAL A 56 11.00 -12.89 11.24
C VAL A 56 9.85 -12.77 10.25
N LYS A 57 8.69 -12.21 10.64
CA LYS A 57 7.52 -12.11 9.75
C LYS A 57 6.92 -10.72 9.85
N ILE A 58 6.77 -10.07 8.71
CA ILE A 58 6.16 -8.75 8.59
C ILE A 58 5.13 -8.74 7.47
N VAL A 59 4.25 -7.73 7.48
CA VAL A 59 3.32 -7.45 6.39
C VAL A 59 3.49 -6.00 5.99
N PHE A 60 3.81 -5.76 4.73
CA PHE A 60 3.75 -4.42 4.14
C PHE A 60 2.31 -4.15 3.71
N GLU A 61 1.72 -3.11 4.27
CA GLU A 61 0.44 -2.57 3.82
C GLU A 61 0.73 -1.50 2.77
N LEU A 62 0.27 -1.71 1.54
CA LEU A 62 0.43 -0.75 0.47
C LEU A 62 -0.76 0.23 0.48
N LYS A 63 -0.53 1.45 -0.01
CA LYS A 63 -1.56 2.50 -0.09
C LYS A 63 -2.76 2.12 -0.95
N CYS A 64 -2.59 1.20 -1.89
CA CYS A 64 -3.67 0.61 -2.69
C CYS A 64 -4.51 -0.44 -1.93
N GLY A 65 -4.15 -0.78 -0.69
CA GLY A 65 -4.84 -1.77 0.15
C GLY A 65 -4.32 -3.20 0.03
N LEU A 66 -3.32 -3.46 -0.83
CA LEU A 66 -2.65 -4.75 -0.89
C LEU A 66 -1.81 -4.98 0.38
N LYS A 67 -1.73 -6.25 0.80
CA LYS A 67 -0.92 -6.68 1.95
C LYS A 67 0.08 -7.73 1.52
N LEU A 68 1.36 -7.40 1.55
CA LEU A 68 2.45 -8.30 1.16
C LEU A 68 3.07 -8.90 2.41
N LYS A 69 3.00 -10.23 2.57
CA LYS A 69 3.52 -10.93 3.73
C LYS A 69 4.92 -11.47 3.44
N GLU A 70 5.89 -10.96 4.17
CA GLU A 70 7.31 -11.27 3.94
C GLU A 70 7.94 -11.95 5.16
N ARG A 71 8.97 -12.75 4.88
CA ARG A 71 9.83 -13.35 5.90
C ARG A 71 11.19 -12.68 5.87
N LEU A 72 11.58 -12.07 6.99
CA LEU A 72 12.91 -11.51 7.15
C LEU A 72 13.91 -12.66 7.28
N VAL A 73 14.78 -12.79 6.28
CA VAL A 73 15.96 -13.67 6.31
C VAL A 73 17.18 -12.79 6.58
N GLY A 74 17.93 -13.13 7.62
CA GLY A 74 19.19 -12.45 7.97
C GLY A 74 20.40 -13.17 7.41
#